data_AF-A0A8T9C1G9-F1
#
_entry.id   AF-A0A8T9C1G9-F1
#
_cell.length_a   1.000
_cell.length_b   1.000
_cell.length_c   1.000
_cell.angle_alpha   90.00
_cell.angle_beta   90.00
_cell.angle_gamma   90.00
#
_symmetry.space_group_name_H-M   'P 1'
#
loop_
_entity.id
_entity.type
_entity.pdbx_description
1 polymer ?
#
loop_
_entity_poly.entity_id
_entity_poly.type
_entity_poly.pdbx_seq_one_letter_code
_entity_poly.pdbx_strand_id
1 'polypeptide(L)'
;MPKSLEKTRKKITKKKGSINALHENSRDSQRLRRALMRDDKLLRVASARRKNDKPLVVRAAYFRDVVRENDSKTLEMDAIQSAIKTFVHQHDEEFNTLKKERRPGRPTSTREDLLRIKIAADEKEYETGFYLPDLTDTDNIVFLERWDGDWSYLSTLKWVRISSSGLLQHHSALTHQINTTPSIIQLLPSSLITSKLLIMLSIRLFARAAPRTVSRFATSAIRQSAPRVSLLQAAWKPAPTQATAAFSSSAPRRSKAGESDDELIAKLESELEMENEMKDQEGLPPSVKDYLENGPFEVIDTPGQEDVVLTRQFGDEKIQITFSIADINNLNDEESYEDPAMADEEENINQGEGKDFKVAPEDQIEGDQEGEASEERSYPARLNIIIEKAGKGALNIESIVQDGVHLIDNVYHYADASFAHAKTPEKLQSRQEMYAGPPYSNLDENLQMMLERYLDERGVNAALAIFVPDYIDMKEQKEYLRWLSNVKDFVAA
;
A
#
# COMPACT_ATOMS: atom_id res chain seq x y z
N MET A 1 0.98 -22.88 11.80
CA MET A 1 -0.44 -22.56 12.04
C MET A 1 -0.55 -21.26 12.82
N PRO A 2 -1.30 -20.26 12.33
CA PRO A 2 -1.56 -19.04 13.10
C PRO A 2 -2.24 -19.41 14.43
N LYS A 3 -1.75 -18.83 15.53
CA LYS A 3 -2.30 -19.06 16.87
C LYS A 3 -3.44 -18.08 17.10
N SER A 4 -4.68 -18.56 17.05
CA SER A 4 -5.86 -17.73 17.38
C SER A 4 -5.75 -17.13 18.78
N LEU A 5 -6.47 -16.04 19.01
CA LEU A 5 -6.61 -15.40 20.32
C LEU A 5 -7.01 -16.44 21.37
N GLU A 6 -7.98 -17.31 21.03
CA GLU A 6 -8.47 -18.33 21.95
C GLU A 6 -7.37 -19.32 22.36
N LYS A 7 -6.55 -19.77 21.40
CA LYS A 7 -5.39 -20.64 21.69
C LYS A 7 -4.33 -19.92 22.53
N THR A 8 -4.16 -18.62 22.31
CA THR A 8 -3.20 -17.78 23.05
C THR A 8 -3.67 -17.54 24.49
N ARG A 9 -4.96 -17.23 24.67
CA ARG A 9 -5.64 -17.14 25.98
C ARG A 9 -5.49 -18.45 26.76
N LYS A 10 -5.86 -19.59 26.17
CA LYS A 10 -5.75 -20.91 26.82
C LYS A 10 -4.32 -21.25 27.25
N LYS A 11 -3.31 -20.80 26.49
CA LYS A 11 -1.90 -21.04 26.82
C LYS A 11 -1.42 -20.17 27.99
N ILE A 12 -1.88 -18.92 28.05
CA ILE A 12 -1.53 -17.98 29.12
C ILE A 12 -2.23 -18.37 30.42
N THR A 13 -3.51 -18.72 30.36
CA THR A 13 -4.27 -19.18 31.54
C THR A 13 -3.67 -20.42 32.16
N LYS A 14 -3.27 -21.39 31.32
CA LYS A 14 -2.58 -22.62 31.78
C LYS A 14 -1.22 -22.35 32.45
N LYS A 15 -0.54 -21.25 32.11
CA LYS A 15 0.81 -20.93 32.60
C LYS A 15 0.83 -20.01 33.82
N LYS A 16 -0.08 -19.04 33.90
CA LYS A 16 -0.03 -17.93 34.88
C LYS A 16 -1.34 -17.67 35.64
N GLY A 17 -2.42 -18.41 35.37
CA GLY A 17 -3.72 -18.16 36.00
C GLY A 17 -4.55 -17.10 35.27
N SER A 18 -5.32 -16.29 35.99
CA SER A 18 -6.29 -15.34 35.40
C SER A 18 -5.64 -14.32 34.45
N ILE A 19 -6.27 -14.09 33.31
CA ILE A 19 -5.79 -13.19 32.24
C ILE A 19 -5.84 -11.73 32.70
N ASN A 20 -6.76 -11.39 33.61
CA ASN A 20 -6.96 -10.04 34.12
C ASN A 20 -5.86 -9.61 35.12
N ALA A 21 -4.99 -10.54 35.53
CA ALA A 21 -3.86 -10.26 36.42
C ALA A 21 -2.56 -9.94 35.65
N LEU A 22 -2.61 -9.83 34.31
CA LEU A 22 -1.44 -9.46 33.51
C LEU A 22 -1.22 -7.95 33.56
N HIS A 23 0.01 -7.55 33.88
CA HIS A 23 0.47 -6.18 33.71
C HIS A 23 0.37 -5.76 32.24
N GLU A 24 0.02 -4.51 32.00
CA GLU A 24 -0.26 -3.97 30.66
C GLU A 24 0.89 -4.18 29.66
N ASN A 25 2.12 -3.94 30.10
CA ASN A 25 3.34 -4.08 29.28
C ASN A 25 4.03 -5.46 29.39
N SER A 26 3.34 -6.47 29.93
CA SER A 26 3.89 -7.83 30.04
C SER A 26 4.10 -8.47 28.67
N ARG A 27 5.11 -9.36 28.54
CA ARG A 27 5.31 -10.17 27.33
C ARG A 27 4.07 -10.97 26.93
N ASP A 28 3.26 -11.39 27.91
CA ASP A 28 2.05 -12.17 27.66
C ASP A 28 0.83 -11.27 27.30
N SER A 29 0.77 -10.02 27.76
CA SER A 29 -0.28 -9.07 27.37
C SER A 29 -0.06 -8.58 25.94
N GLN A 30 1.19 -8.29 25.56
CA GLN A 30 1.55 -7.99 24.18
C GLN A 30 1.25 -9.17 23.23
N ARG A 31 1.46 -10.41 23.67
CA ARG A 31 1.07 -11.61 22.88
C ARG A 31 -0.43 -11.71 22.68
N LEU A 32 -1.24 -11.34 23.67
CA LEU A 32 -2.70 -11.28 23.55
C LEU A 32 -3.13 -10.17 22.61
N ARG A 33 -2.57 -8.96 22.74
CA ARG A 33 -2.83 -7.83 21.82
C ARG A 33 -2.52 -8.22 20.37
N ARG A 34 -1.34 -8.78 20.10
CA ARG A 34 -1.00 -9.29 18.74
C ARG A 34 -1.92 -10.41 18.26
N ALA A 35 -2.47 -11.24 19.15
CA ALA A 35 -3.41 -12.28 18.76
C ALA A 35 -4.81 -11.74 18.47
N LEU A 36 -5.24 -10.72 19.22
CA LEU A 36 -6.47 -9.97 18.97
C LEU A 36 -6.41 -9.27 17.61
N MET A 37 -5.37 -8.46 17.37
CA MET A 37 -5.21 -7.72 16.11
C MET A 37 -5.20 -8.64 14.88
N ARG A 38 -4.61 -9.84 15.00
CA ARG A 38 -4.61 -10.82 13.92
C ARG A 38 -5.98 -11.42 13.64
N ASP A 39 -6.70 -11.82 14.69
CA ASP A 39 -8.05 -12.39 14.52
C ASP A 39 -9.02 -11.32 13.99
N ASP A 40 -8.89 -10.08 14.46
CA ASP A 40 -9.65 -8.92 14.01
C ASP A 40 -9.36 -8.58 12.54
N LYS A 41 -8.08 -8.55 12.12
CA LYS A 41 -7.69 -8.44 10.71
C LYS A 41 -8.32 -9.53 9.84
N LEU A 42 -8.32 -10.78 10.30
CA LEU A 42 -8.96 -11.89 9.58
C LEU A 42 -10.47 -11.71 9.44
N LEU A 43 -11.14 -11.19 10.48
CA LEU A 43 -12.57 -10.88 10.44
C LEU A 43 -12.86 -9.73 9.46
N ARG A 44 -12.04 -8.68 9.44
CA ARG A 44 -12.18 -7.57 8.46
C ARG A 44 -11.99 -8.03 7.02
N VAL A 45 -10.94 -8.81 6.76
CA VAL A 45 -10.72 -9.35 5.40
C VAL A 45 -11.87 -10.27 4.99
N ALA A 46 -12.37 -11.10 5.93
CA ALA A 46 -13.52 -11.95 5.65
C ALA A 46 -14.81 -11.14 5.42
N SER A 47 -15.04 -10.06 6.16
CA SER A 47 -16.22 -9.21 6.01
C SER A 47 -16.17 -8.41 4.71
N ALA A 48 -15.00 -7.89 4.33
CA ALA A 48 -14.77 -7.21 3.04
C ALA A 48 -15.03 -8.15 1.86
N ARG A 49 -14.49 -9.38 1.90
CA ARG A 49 -14.78 -10.41 0.90
C ARG A 49 -16.28 -10.70 0.80
N ARG A 50 -16.94 -10.91 1.94
CA ARG A 50 -18.41 -11.12 1.97
C ARG A 50 -19.18 -9.95 1.35
N LYS A 51 -18.74 -8.69 1.53
CA LYS A 51 -19.36 -7.52 0.89
C LYS A 51 -19.19 -7.55 -0.63
N ASN A 52 -17.98 -7.85 -1.11
CA ASN A 52 -17.67 -7.94 -2.56
C ASN A 52 -18.40 -9.11 -3.24
N ASP A 53 -18.54 -10.24 -2.54
CA ASP A 53 -19.17 -11.46 -3.05
C ASP A 53 -20.72 -11.39 -3.01
N LYS A 54 -21.27 -10.52 -2.13
CA LYS A 54 -22.71 -10.40 -1.86
C LYS A 54 -23.58 -10.21 -3.11
N PRO A 55 -23.23 -9.37 -4.12
CA PRO A 55 -24.08 -9.16 -5.29
C PRO A 55 -24.37 -10.46 -6.05
N LEU A 56 -23.35 -11.31 -6.21
CA LEU A 56 -23.45 -12.57 -6.95
C LEU A 56 -24.18 -13.65 -6.13
N VAL A 57 -24.02 -13.65 -4.79
CA VAL A 57 -24.81 -14.50 -3.89
C VAL A 57 -26.30 -14.13 -3.94
N VAL A 58 -26.62 -12.84 -3.80
CA VAL A 58 -28.02 -12.35 -3.88
C VAL A 58 -28.64 -12.69 -5.24
N ARG A 59 -27.87 -12.51 -6.31
CA ARG A 59 -28.28 -12.85 -7.67
C ARG A 59 -28.57 -14.35 -7.84
N ALA A 60 -27.64 -15.22 -7.43
CA ALA A 60 -27.84 -16.66 -7.49
C ALA A 60 -29.05 -17.11 -6.65
N ALA A 61 -29.29 -16.48 -5.50
CA ALA A 61 -30.44 -16.78 -4.65
C ALA A 61 -31.76 -16.43 -5.35
N TYR A 62 -31.84 -15.26 -5.97
CA TYR A 62 -33.00 -14.84 -6.74
C TYR A 62 -33.32 -15.83 -7.87
N PHE A 63 -32.34 -16.18 -8.71
CA PHE A 63 -32.59 -17.10 -9.83
C PHE A 63 -32.86 -18.54 -9.38
N ARG A 64 -32.33 -18.97 -8.22
CA ARG A 64 -32.74 -20.24 -7.60
C ARG A 64 -34.21 -20.22 -7.22
N ASP A 65 -34.70 -19.13 -6.65
CA ASP A 65 -36.10 -19.01 -6.25
C ASP A 65 -37.04 -18.97 -7.47
N VAL A 66 -36.65 -18.28 -8.54
CA VAL A 66 -37.34 -18.32 -9.85
C VAL A 66 -37.41 -19.74 -10.42
N VAL A 67 -36.33 -20.51 -10.33
CA VAL A 67 -36.29 -21.91 -10.79
C VAL A 67 -37.21 -22.80 -9.94
N ARG A 68 -37.26 -22.58 -8.62
CA ARG A 68 -38.16 -23.32 -7.71
C ARG A 68 -39.63 -23.02 -7.99
N GLU A 69 -39.97 -21.78 -8.34
CA GLU A 69 -41.32 -21.40 -8.77
C GLU A 69 -41.72 -22.09 -10.09
N ASN A 70 -40.73 -22.47 -10.91
CA ASN A 70 -40.91 -23.21 -12.17
C ASN A 70 -40.70 -24.73 -12.03
N ASP A 71 -41.03 -25.31 -10.88
CA ASP A 71 -40.88 -26.75 -10.56
C ASP A 71 -39.45 -27.32 -10.71
N SER A 72 -38.41 -26.51 -10.52
CA SER A 72 -37.01 -26.91 -10.70
C SER A 72 -36.69 -27.45 -12.11
N LYS A 73 -37.38 -26.94 -13.15
CA LYS A 73 -37.13 -27.25 -14.56
C LYS A 73 -36.32 -26.17 -15.26
N THR A 74 -35.71 -26.52 -16.39
CA THR A 74 -35.02 -25.58 -17.29
C THR A 74 -35.96 -24.49 -17.78
N LEU A 75 -35.44 -23.26 -17.87
CA LEU A 75 -36.20 -22.12 -18.36
C LEU A 75 -35.88 -21.87 -19.84
N GLU A 76 -36.91 -21.54 -20.60
CA GLU A 76 -36.78 -21.01 -21.96
C GLU A 76 -36.28 -19.56 -21.93
N MET A 77 -35.64 -19.12 -23.01
CA MET A 77 -34.99 -17.79 -23.09
C MET A 77 -35.92 -16.64 -22.73
N ASP A 78 -37.18 -16.68 -23.19
CA ASP A 78 -38.18 -15.63 -22.92
C ASP A 78 -38.53 -15.52 -21.43
N ALA A 79 -38.55 -16.65 -20.72
CA ALA A 79 -38.78 -16.70 -19.28
C ALA A 79 -37.56 -16.17 -18.51
N ILE A 80 -36.34 -16.51 -18.96
CA ILE A 80 -35.10 -15.98 -18.38
C ILE A 80 -35.04 -14.46 -18.54
N GLN A 81 -35.34 -13.93 -19.73
CA GLN A 81 -35.37 -12.48 -19.97
C GLN A 81 -36.40 -11.77 -19.10
N SER A 82 -37.56 -12.38 -18.90
CA SER A 82 -38.60 -11.84 -18.03
C SER A 82 -38.12 -11.77 -16.57
N ALA A 83 -37.47 -12.83 -16.08
CA ALA A 83 -36.88 -12.85 -14.75
C ALA A 83 -35.75 -11.81 -14.57
N ILE A 84 -34.89 -11.63 -15.58
CA ILE A 84 -33.85 -10.58 -15.54
C ILE A 84 -34.49 -9.19 -15.46
N LYS A 85 -35.53 -8.90 -16.25
CA LYS A 85 -36.24 -7.61 -16.17
C LYS A 85 -36.83 -7.38 -14.79
N THR A 86 -37.46 -8.39 -14.20
CA THR A 86 -38.00 -8.28 -12.82
C THR A 86 -36.89 -8.01 -11.81
N PHE A 87 -35.72 -8.64 -11.95
CA PHE A 87 -34.57 -8.37 -11.07
C PHE A 87 -34.01 -6.95 -11.22
N VAL A 88 -33.82 -6.48 -12.46
CA VAL A 88 -33.28 -5.13 -12.74
C VAL A 88 -34.20 -4.04 -12.18
N HIS A 89 -35.51 -4.21 -12.32
CA HIS A 89 -36.52 -3.23 -11.86
C HIS A 89 -36.99 -3.44 -10.41
N GLN A 90 -36.36 -4.33 -9.64
CA GLN A 90 -36.81 -4.64 -8.27
C GLN A 90 -36.77 -3.44 -7.31
N HIS A 91 -35.94 -2.44 -7.59
CA HIS A 91 -35.76 -1.25 -6.75
C HIS A 91 -36.56 -0.02 -7.24
N ASP A 92 -37.26 -0.11 -8.37
CA ASP A 92 -37.93 1.04 -8.99
C ASP A 92 -39.09 1.55 -8.15
N GLU A 93 -39.86 0.65 -7.54
CA GLU A 93 -40.99 1.03 -6.68
C GLU A 93 -40.49 1.81 -5.45
N GLU A 94 -39.45 1.32 -4.79
CA GLU A 94 -38.84 1.97 -3.63
C GLU A 94 -38.20 3.32 -3.98
N PHE A 95 -37.52 3.40 -5.12
CA PHE A 95 -36.97 4.68 -5.60
C PHE A 95 -38.10 5.70 -5.88
N ASN A 96 -39.20 5.24 -6.46
CA ASN A 96 -40.35 6.10 -6.77
C ASN A 96 -41.11 6.56 -5.52
N THR A 97 -41.19 5.75 -4.44
CA THR A 97 -41.80 6.18 -3.18
C THR A 97 -40.95 7.26 -2.52
N LEU A 98 -39.63 7.05 -2.39
CA LEU A 98 -38.71 8.05 -1.82
C LEU A 98 -38.74 9.37 -2.60
N LYS A 99 -38.78 9.29 -3.94
CA LYS A 99 -38.89 10.48 -4.80
C LYS A 99 -40.21 11.23 -4.63
N LYS A 100 -41.33 10.53 -4.37
CA LYS A 100 -42.65 11.14 -4.12
C LYS A 100 -42.76 11.76 -2.73
N GLU A 101 -42.17 11.13 -1.73
CA GLU A 101 -42.11 11.64 -0.35
C GLU A 101 -41.25 12.90 -0.26
N ARG A 102 -40.26 13.03 -1.14
CA ARG A 102 -39.40 14.20 -1.22
C ARG A 102 -40.18 15.44 -1.72
N ARG A 103 -40.15 16.50 -0.91
CA ARG A 103 -40.67 17.83 -1.31
C ARG A 103 -39.82 18.42 -2.45
N PRO A 104 -40.42 19.10 -3.42
CA PRO A 104 -39.67 19.72 -4.51
C PRO A 104 -38.66 20.73 -3.96
N GLY A 105 -37.40 20.63 -4.39
CA GLY A 105 -36.28 21.50 -3.99
C GLY A 105 -35.40 21.00 -2.85
N ARG A 106 -35.75 19.90 -2.15
CA ARG A 106 -34.85 19.25 -1.17
C ARG A 106 -33.80 18.39 -1.90
N PRO A 107 -32.52 18.39 -1.46
CA PRO A 107 -31.53 17.44 -1.96
C PRO A 107 -31.98 15.99 -1.78
N THR A 108 -31.43 15.11 -2.59
CA THR A 108 -31.70 13.67 -2.59
C THR A 108 -31.13 13.04 -1.32
N SER A 109 -31.80 12.01 -0.79
CA SER A 109 -31.27 11.29 0.37
C SER A 109 -30.17 10.31 -0.06
N THR A 110 -29.26 9.96 0.84
CA THR A 110 -28.22 8.95 0.57
C THR A 110 -28.82 7.64 0.08
N ARG A 111 -29.96 7.21 0.65
CA ARG A 111 -30.70 6.02 0.20
C ARG A 111 -31.23 6.17 -1.23
N GLU A 112 -31.82 7.32 -1.56
CA GLU A 112 -32.30 7.61 -2.91
C GLU A 112 -31.16 7.61 -3.94
N ASP A 113 -30.00 8.16 -3.58
CA ASP A 113 -28.84 8.20 -4.46
C ASP A 113 -28.20 6.82 -4.65
N LEU A 114 -28.10 6.01 -3.60
CA LEU A 114 -27.63 4.63 -3.69
C LEU A 114 -28.56 3.77 -4.57
N LEU A 115 -29.88 3.91 -4.42
CA LEU A 115 -30.85 3.21 -5.27
C LEU A 115 -30.73 3.65 -6.73
N ARG A 116 -30.57 4.95 -6.99
CA ARG A 116 -30.36 5.48 -8.35
C ARG A 116 -29.12 4.88 -9.01
N ILE A 117 -27.99 4.85 -8.29
CA ILE A 117 -26.74 4.27 -8.80
C ILE A 117 -26.94 2.77 -9.10
N LYS A 118 -27.64 2.06 -8.22
CA LYS A 118 -27.87 0.62 -8.36
C LYS A 118 -28.77 0.29 -9.55
N ILE A 119 -29.89 1.01 -9.72
CA ILE A 119 -30.80 0.85 -10.86
C ILE A 119 -30.04 1.12 -12.17
N ALA A 120 -29.30 2.22 -12.25
CA ALA A 120 -28.52 2.56 -13.45
C ALA A 120 -27.44 1.51 -13.78
N ALA A 121 -26.81 0.92 -12.75
CA ALA A 121 -25.83 -0.15 -12.93
C ALA A 121 -26.48 -1.44 -13.45
N ASP A 122 -27.61 -1.85 -12.86
CA ASP A 122 -28.35 -3.06 -13.26
C ASP A 122 -28.91 -2.93 -14.70
N GLU A 123 -29.43 -1.75 -15.06
CA GLU A 123 -29.90 -1.45 -16.43
C GLU A 123 -28.76 -1.53 -17.45
N LYS A 124 -27.63 -0.89 -17.15
CA LYS A 124 -26.44 -0.93 -18.02
C LYS A 124 -25.87 -2.34 -18.16
N GLU A 125 -25.87 -3.12 -17.08
CA GLU A 125 -25.45 -4.53 -17.14
C GLU A 125 -26.39 -5.34 -18.05
N TYR A 126 -27.70 -5.10 -17.98
CA TYR A 126 -28.67 -5.79 -18.82
C TYR A 126 -28.54 -5.45 -20.32
N GLU A 127 -28.25 -4.20 -20.64
CA GLU A 127 -27.98 -3.77 -22.02
C GLU A 127 -26.74 -4.46 -22.60
N THR A 128 -25.66 -4.52 -21.81
CA THR A 128 -24.35 -5.03 -22.25
C THR A 128 -24.25 -6.56 -22.20
N GLY A 129 -24.95 -7.21 -21.26
CA GLY A 129 -24.93 -8.65 -21.06
C GLY A 129 -24.94 -9.00 -19.58
N PHE A 130 -26.14 -9.29 -19.05
CA PHE A 130 -26.37 -9.60 -17.64
C PHE A 130 -25.76 -10.96 -17.27
N TYR A 131 -24.96 -11.01 -16.21
CA TYR A 131 -24.23 -12.22 -15.82
C TYR A 131 -25.00 -13.04 -14.77
N LEU A 132 -25.40 -14.28 -15.09
CA LEU A 132 -26.18 -15.13 -14.18
C LEU A 132 -25.83 -16.63 -14.32
N PRO A 133 -26.27 -17.50 -13.40
CA PRO A 133 -26.17 -18.94 -13.58
C PRO A 133 -26.92 -19.39 -14.84
N ASP A 134 -26.35 -20.35 -15.58
CA ASP A 134 -27.00 -20.92 -16.76
C ASP A 134 -28.26 -21.70 -16.37
N LEU A 135 -29.43 -21.16 -16.70
CA LEU A 135 -30.73 -21.78 -16.41
C LEU A 135 -31.26 -22.66 -17.57
N THR A 136 -30.48 -22.80 -18.64
CA THR A 136 -30.83 -23.63 -19.79
C THR A 136 -30.32 -25.07 -19.63
N ASP A 137 -29.29 -25.27 -18.80
CA ASP A 137 -28.67 -26.57 -18.53
C ASP A 137 -29.32 -27.27 -17.32
N THR A 138 -29.78 -28.51 -17.52
CA THR A 138 -30.39 -29.34 -16.49
C THR A 138 -29.45 -29.64 -15.33
N ASP A 139 -28.16 -29.88 -15.63
CA ASP A 139 -27.18 -30.23 -14.59
C ASP A 139 -26.92 -29.02 -13.68
N ASN A 140 -26.86 -27.82 -14.27
CA ASN A 140 -26.60 -26.59 -13.55
C ASN A 140 -27.73 -26.22 -12.58
N ILE A 141 -28.98 -26.51 -12.95
CA ILE A 141 -30.14 -26.33 -12.08
C ILE A 141 -30.07 -27.23 -10.84
N VAL A 142 -29.67 -28.49 -11.01
CA VAL A 142 -29.48 -29.41 -9.88
C VAL A 142 -28.40 -28.90 -8.94
N PHE A 143 -27.32 -28.34 -9.48
CA PHE A 143 -26.28 -27.72 -8.64
C PHE A 143 -26.80 -26.47 -7.93
N LEU A 144 -27.53 -25.59 -8.63
CA LEU A 144 -28.09 -24.35 -8.08
C LEU A 144 -29.14 -24.62 -6.98
N GLU A 145 -29.92 -25.68 -7.10
CA GLU A 145 -30.91 -26.08 -6.09
C GLU A 145 -30.26 -26.59 -4.80
N ARG A 146 -29.13 -27.30 -4.92
CA ARG A 146 -28.33 -27.81 -3.80
C ARG A 146 -27.52 -26.73 -3.09
N TRP A 147 -27.33 -25.59 -3.73
CA TRP A 147 -26.58 -24.48 -3.17
C TRP A 147 -27.32 -23.86 -1.98
N ASP A 148 -26.60 -23.72 -0.86
CA ASP A 148 -27.10 -23.30 0.45
C ASP A 148 -26.79 -21.83 0.81
N GLY A 149 -26.11 -21.10 -0.09
CA GLY A 149 -25.69 -19.72 0.15
C GLY A 149 -24.17 -19.53 0.21
N ASP A 150 -23.40 -20.62 0.22
CA ASP A 150 -21.94 -20.55 0.31
C ASP A 150 -21.28 -20.07 -0.98
N TRP A 151 -20.46 -19.02 -0.88
CA TRP A 151 -19.74 -18.43 -2.01
C TRP A 151 -18.86 -19.43 -2.77
N SER A 152 -18.12 -20.26 -2.05
CA SER A 152 -17.18 -21.25 -2.63
C SER A 152 -17.89 -22.23 -3.56
N TYR A 153 -19.16 -22.53 -3.28
CA TYR A 153 -19.96 -23.45 -4.08
C TYR A 153 -20.40 -22.83 -5.41
N LEU A 154 -20.52 -21.50 -5.52
CA LEU A 154 -20.88 -20.83 -6.78
C LEU A 154 -19.87 -21.06 -7.91
N SER A 155 -18.63 -21.45 -7.57
CA SER A 155 -17.60 -21.87 -8.54
C SER A 155 -17.96 -23.15 -9.32
N THR A 156 -18.85 -23.98 -8.76
CA THR A 156 -19.30 -25.22 -9.39
C THR A 156 -20.38 -25.00 -10.44
N LEU A 157 -21.06 -23.85 -10.37
CA LEU A 157 -22.10 -23.47 -11.32
C LEU A 157 -21.49 -22.95 -12.62
N LYS A 158 -22.17 -23.23 -13.72
CA LYS A 158 -21.92 -22.58 -15.01
C LYS A 158 -22.61 -21.23 -15.01
N TRP A 159 -21.91 -20.21 -15.48
CA TRP A 159 -22.41 -18.84 -15.59
C TRP A 159 -22.36 -18.36 -17.03
N VAL A 160 -23.36 -17.59 -17.43
CA VAL A 160 -23.55 -17.11 -18.81
C VAL A 160 -23.95 -15.63 -18.79
N ARG A 161 -23.59 -14.90 -19.85
CA ARG A 161 -24.07 -13.54 -20.08
C ARG A 161 -25.21 -13.52 -21.10
N ILE A 162 -26.29 -12.82 -20.76
CA ILE A 162 -27.48 -12.65 -21.60
C ILE A 162 -27.74 -11.16 -21.80
N SER A 163 -27.63 -10.70 -23.05
CA SER A 163 -27.98 -9.32 -23.41
C SER A 163 -29.50 -9.15 -23.53
N SER A 164 -29.96 -7.89 -23.53
CA SER A 164 -31.35 -7.52 -23.81
C SER A 164 -31.89 -8.04 -25.17
N SER A 165 -31.00 -8.35 -26.13
CA SER A 165 -31.32 -8.96 -27.42
C SER A 165 -31.44 -10.50 -27.39
N GLY A 166 -31.19 -11.13 -26.24
CA GLY A 166 -31.25 -12.59 -26.07
C GLY A 166 -30.07 -13.36 -26.63
N LEU A 167 -28.97 -12.67 -26.93
CA LEU A 167 -27.75 -13.31 -27.41
C LEU A 167 -27.01 -13.93 -26.22
N LEU A 168 -26.96 -15.27 -26.20
CA LEU A 168 -26.18 -16.04 -25.24
C LEU A 168 -24.70 -15.95 -25.58
N GLN A 169 -23.93 -15.32 -24.69
CA GLN A 169 -22.47 -15.36 -24.76
C GLN A 169 -21.96 -16.39 -23.76
N HIS A 170 -21.59 -17.57 -24.27
CA HIS A 170 -20.87 -18.56 -23.47
C HIS A 170 -19.46 -18.03 -23.18
N HIS A 171 -19.10 -18.02 -21.90
CA HIS A 171 -17.76 -17.67 -21.48
C HIS A 171 -16.80 -18.82 -21.80
N SER A 172 -16.06 -18.74 -22.91
CA SER A 172 -14.93 -19.64 -23.16
C SER A 172 -13.69 -19.10 -22.45
N ALA A 173 -13.38 -19.69 -21.29
CA ALA A 173 -12.14 -19.53 -20.51
C ALA A 173 -11.93 -18.16 -19.84
N LEU A 174 -12.39 -18.04 -18.59
CA LEU A 174 -11.81 -17.16 -17.54
C LEU A 174 -12.45 -17.55 -16.20
N THR A 175 -12.22 -18.80 -15.77
CA THR A 175 -12.44 -19.30 -14.41
C THR A 175 -11.32 -18.86 -13.47
N HIS A 176 -10.93 -17.58 -13.50
CA HIS A 176 -9.86 -17.07 -12.63
C HIS A 176 -10.32 -16.10 -11.53
N GLN A 177 -11.59 -15.73 -11.47
CA GLN A 177 -12.10 -14.87 -10.39
C GLN A 177 -12.70 -15.64 -9.19
N ILE A 178 -12.90 -16.97 -9.29
CA ILE A 178 -13.56 -17.75 -8.22
C ILE A 178 -12.61 -18.75 -7.51
N ASN A 179 -11.39 -18.96 -8.02
CA ASN A 179 -10.42 -19.90 -7.43
C ASN A 179 -9.11 -19.21 -7.03
N THR A 180 -9.10 -18.58 -5.85
CA THR A 180 -7.86 -18.22 -5.14
C THR A 180 -7.84 -18.89 -3.77
N THR A 181 -7.62 -20.21 -3.77
CA THR A 181 -7.03 -20.91 -2.62
C THR A 181 -5.98 -21.90 -3.12
N PRO A 182 -4.72 -21.88 -2.62
CA PRO A 182 -3.74 -22.89 -2.98
C PRO A 182 -3.94 -24.12 -2.10
N SER A 183 -4.49 -25.20 -2.66
CA SER A 183 -4.47 -26.52 -2.03
C SER A 183 -3.15 -27.23 -2.36
N ILE A 184 -2.43 -27.56 -1.29
CA ILE A 184 -1.21 -28.36 -1.25
C ILE A 184 -1.52 -29.80 -1.72
N ILE A 185 -0.51 -30.45 -2.33
CA ILE A 185 -0.31 -31.88 -2.63
C ILE A 185 -0.54 -32.27 -4.10
N GLN A 186 0.56 -32.44 -4.87
CA GLN A 186 1.01 -33.75 -5.36
C GLN A 186 2.41 -33.65 -6.01
N LEU A 187 3.38 -34.30 -5.37
CA LEU A 187 4.72 -34.61 -5.86
C LEU A 187 4.66 -35.84 -6.76
N LEU A 188 5.38 -35.83 -7.89
CA LEU A 188 6.17 -36.97 -8.39
C LEU A 188 7.19 -36.48 -9.45
N PRO A 189 8.43 -37.00 -9.47
CA PRO A 189 9.51 -36.49 -10.31
C PRO A 189 9.72 -37.33 -11.57
N SER A 190 10.24 -36.73 -12.64
CA SER A 190 10.78 -37.46 -13.79
C SER A 190 12.05 -36.79 -14.32
N SER A 191 13.16 -37.27 -13.76
CA SER A 191 14.40 -37.67 -14.41
C SER A 191 14.90 -37.01 -15.70
N LEU A 192 16.16 -36.54 -15.59
CA LEU A 192 17.31 -36.76 -16.49
C LEU A 192 17.27 -36.11 -17.88
N ILE A 193 18.06 -35.02 -18.07
CA ILE A 193 19.03 -34.92 -19.18
C ILE A 193 20.27 -34.15 -18.71
N THR A 194 21.38 -34.87 -18.75
CA THR A 194 22.79 -34.45 -18.64
C THR A 194 23.26 -33.63 -19.84
N SER A 195 24.07 -32.58 -19.62
CA SER A 195 25.16 -32.22 -20.55
C SER A 195 26.15 -31.26 -19.88
N LYS A 196 27.37 -31.75 -19.68
CA LYS A 196 28.58 -30.99 -19.40
C LYS A 196 29.01 -30.23 -20.66
N LEU A 197 29.44 -28.98 -20.54
CA LEU A 197 30.65 -28.57 -21.27
C LEU A 197 31.45 -27.53 -20.48
N LEU A 198 32.73 -27.86 -20.39
CA LEU A 198 33.83 -27.22 -19.71
C LEU A 198 34.59 -26.38 -20.73
N ILE A 199 34.87 -25.10 -20.42
CA ILE A 199 35.94 -24.34 -21.07
C ILE A 199 36.68 -23.54 -19.99
N MET A 200 37.90 -23.97 -19.68
CA MET A 200 38.96 -23.19 -19.02
C MET A 200 39.75 -22.40 -20.07
N LEU A 201 40.22 -21.21 -19.69
CA LEU A 201 41.52 -20.55 -19.95
C LEU A 201 41.29 -19.03 -19.77
N SER A 202 42.18 -18.17 -19.25
CA SER A 202 43.55 -18.30 -18.77
C SER A 202 43.89 -17.04 -17.94
N ILE A 203 44.85 -17.22 -17.03
CA ILE A 203 45.51 -16.26 -16.14
C ILE A 203 46.43 -15.28 -16.92
N ARG A 204 46.56 -14.02 -16.45
CA ARG A 204 47.77 -13.13 -16.42
C ARG A 204 47.40 -11.78 -15.79
N LEU A 205 47.70 -11.52 -14.51
CA LEU A 205 48.87 -10.79 -13.97
C LEU A 205 49.31 -9.53 -14.74
N PHE A 206 49.17 -8.35 -14.12
CA PHE A 206 50.15 -7.25 -14.15
C PHE A 206 50.12 -6.45 -12.83
N ALA A 207 51.23 -5.81 -12.54
CA ALA A 207 51.73 -5.49 -11.21
C ALA A 207 51.47 -4.04 -10.74
N ARG A 208 51.28 -3.92 -9.42
CA ARG A 208 51.90 -2.98 -8.46
C ARG A 208 52.55 -1.70 -9.01
N ALA A 209 52.08 -0.53 -8.54
CA ALA A 209 52.95 0.57 -8.14
C ALA A 209 52.21 1.55 -7.21
N ALA A 210 52.80 1.80 -6.03
CA ALA A 210 52.52 2.95 -5.17
C ALA A 210 53.74 3.87 -5.22
N PRO A 211 53.59 5.16 -4.87
CA PRO A 211 54.50 5.67 -3.85
C PRO A 211 53.81 6.53 -2.80
N ARG A 212 54.39 6.40 -1.60
CA ARG A 212 54.26 7.30 -0.45
C ARG A 212 55.09 8.56 -0.69
N THR A 213 54.62 9.71 -0.22
CA THR A 213 55.51 10.75 0.33
C THR A 213 54.82 11.49 1.48
N VAL A 214 55.50 11.48 2.62
CA VAL A 214 55.25 12.23 3.86
C VAL A 214 56.29 13.36 3.93
N SER A 215 55.93 14.55 4.43
CA SER A 215 56.82 15.54 5.08
C SER A 215 56.09 16.88 5.20
N ARG A 216 56.15 17.70 6.26
CA ARG A 216 56.78 17.67 7.59
C ARG A 216 56.21 18.85 8.38
N PHE A 217 56.13 18.70 9.70
CA PHE A 217 56.00 19.79 10.67
C PHE A 217 57.30 20.62 10.74
N ALA A 218 57.18 21.90 11.07
CA ALA A 218 58.30 22.75 11.45
C ALA A 218 58.11 23.27 12.87
N THR A 219 59.05 22.91 13.75
CA THR A 219 59.24 23.41 15.11
C THR A 219 60.39 24.40 15.17
N SER A 220 60.19 25.49 15.92
CA SER A 220 61.14 26.32 16.71
C SER A 220 62.58 26.56 16.22
N ALA A 221 63.01 27.84 16.27
CA ALA A 221 64.34 28.18 16.78
C ALA A 221 64.40 29.62 17.34
N ILE A 222 64.91 29.70 18.57
CA ILE A 222 65.29 30.89 19.33
C ILE A 222 66.63 31.43 18.80
N ARG A 223 66.81 32.76 18.76
CA ARG A 223 68.13 33.40 18.82
C ARG A 223 68.10 34.65 19.70
N GLN A 224 69.09 34.72 20.59
CA GLN A 224 69.47 35.88 21.38
C GLN A 224 70.69 36.56 20.74
N SER A 225 70.80 37.90 20.88
CA SER A 225 72.07 38.61 21.08
C SER A 225 71.82 40.05 21.56
N ALA A 226 72.51 40.45 22.62
CA ALA A 226 72.56 41.77 23.27
C ALA A 226 73.57 42.73 22.58
N PRO A 227 74.01 43.87 23.18
CA PRO A 227 73.27 45.02 23.71
C PRO A 227 73.74 46.36 23.07
N ARG A 228 73.00 47.46 23.28
CA ARG A 228 73.57 48.82 23.24
C ARG A 228 73.03 49.69 24.37
N VAL A 229 73.96 50.37 25.01
CA VAL A 229 73.79 51.30 26.13
C VAL A 229 73.27 52.64 25.61
N SER A 230 72.33 53.26 26.33
CA SER A 230 72.27 54.71 26.45
C SER A 230 71.74 55.10 27.83
N LEU A 231 72.55 55.90 28.52
CA LEU A 231 72.19 56.66 29.70
C LEU A 231 71.08 57.65 29.33
N LEU A 232 70.09 57.82 30.20
CA LEU A 232 69.56 59.11 30.65
C LEU A 232 68.55 58.84 31.79
N GLN A 233 68.81 59.49 32.92
CA GLN A 233 67.93 59.50 34.10
C GLN A 233 66.61 60.20 33.78
N ALA A 234 65.50 59.65 34.25
CA ALA A 234 64.27 60.41 34.44
C ALA A 234 63.54 59.92 35.69
N ALA A 235 63.04 60.90 36.44
CA ALA A 235 62.61 60.83 37.82
C ALA A 235 61.43 59.90 38.07
N TRP A 236 61.44 59.28 39.25
CA TRP A 236 60.35 58.50 39.81
C TRP A 236 59.12 59.39 39.99
N LYS A 237 57.99 58.96 39.43
CA LYS A 237 56.65 59.37 39.87
C LYS A 237 55.88 58.11 40.26
N PRO A 238 55.29 58.03 41.46
CA PRO A 238 54.35 56.96 41.77
C PRO A 238 53.03 57.26 41.05
N ALA A 239 52.64 56.40 40.11
CA ALA A 239 51.29 56.36 39.58
C ALA A 239 50.41 55.52 40.52
N PRO A 240 49.14 55.90 40.78
CA PRO A 240 48.26 55.12 41.62
C PRO A 240 47.91 53.79 40.94
N THR A 241 48.12 52.69 41.65
CA THR A 241 47.64 51.36 41.26
C THR A 241 46.12 51.35 41.30
N GLN A 242 45.47 51.61 40.17
CA GLN A 242 44.09 51.16 39.96
C GLN A 242 44.16 49.67 39.64
N ALA A 243 43.85 48.85 40.66
CA ALA A 243 43.58 47.44 40.46
C ALA A 243 42.31 47.32 39.61
N THR A 244 42.47 47.06 38.32
CA THR A 244 41.36 46.55 37.52
C THR A 244 41.00 45.19 38.08
N ALA A 245 39.77 45.03 38.55
CA ALA A 245 39.25 43.72 38.95
C ALA A 245 39.50 42.72 37.82
N ALA A 246 40.26 41.67 38.11
CA ALA A 246 40.43 40.56 37.18
C ALA A 246 39.07 39.89 37.03
N PHE A 247 38.37 40.17 35.93
CA PHE A 247 37.20 39.40 35.57
C PHE A 247 37.65 37.96 35.35
N SER A 248 37.11 37.11 36.22
CA SER A 248 37.29 35.67 36.26
C SER A 248 37.34 35.06 34.86
N SER A 249 38.48 34.47 34.52
CA SER A 249 38.58 33.49 33.44
C SER A 249 37.98 32.17 33.95
N SER A 250 36.66 32.13 34.15
CA SER A 250 35.99 30.84 34.10
C SER A 250 36.22 30.32 32.69
N ALA A 251 37.00 29.24 32.57
CA ALA A 251 36.98 28.43 31.35
C ALA A 251 35.52 28.27 30.93
N PRO A 252 35.17 28.41 29.64
CA PRO A 252 33.82 28.09 29.22
C PRO A 252 33.64 26.62 29.55
N ARG A 253 33.01 26.35 30.70
CA ARG A 253 32.20 25.15 30.84
C ARG A 253 31.14 25.40 29.80
N ARG A 254 31.40 24.91 28.58
CA ARG A 254 30.35 24.50 27.66
C ARG A 254 29.38 23.78 28.59
N SER A 255 28.23 24.38 28.85
CA SER A 255 27.19 23.69 29.61
C SER A 255 27.10 22.31 28.98
N LYS A 256 26.95 21.27 29.80
CA LYS A 256 26.46 20.00 29.28
C LYS A 256 25.31 20.32 28.31
N ALA A 257 25.25 19.60 27.20
CA ALA A 257 24.10 19.59 26.31
C ALA A 257 22.80 19.72 27.12
N GLY A 258 21.79 20.40 26.57
CA GLY A 258 20.56 20.70 27.31
C GLY A 258 20.04 19.45 28.01
N GLU A 259 19.41 19.59 29.18
CA GLU A 259 18.85 18.42 29.91
C GLU A 259 17.93 17.58 29.01
N SER A 260 17.30 18.21 28.02
CA SER A 260 16.52 17.59 26.95
C SER A 260 17.30 16.70 25.98
N ASP A 261 18.58 16.96 25.77
CA ASP A 261 19.39 16.29 24.75
C ASP A 261 19.72 14.87 25.20
N ASP A 262 20.07 14.70 26.48
CA ASP A 262 20.29 13.38 27.11
C ASP A 262 18.99 12.54 27.08
N GLU A 263 17.83 13.15 27.33
CA GLU A 263 16.52 12.49 27.25
C GLU A 263 16.15 12.08 25.81
N LEU A 264 16.39 12.97 24.85
CA LEU A 264 16.11 12.71 23.44
C LEU A 264 17.03 11.61 22.88
N ILE A 265 18.32 11.62 23.21
CA ILE A 265 19.27 10.57 22.81
C ILE A 265 18.83 9.23 23.37
N ALA A 266 18.48 9.15 24.66
CA ALA A 266 18.02 7.90 25.28
C ALA A 266 16.74 7.38 24.61
N LYS A 267 15.83 8.27 24.21
CA LYS A 267 14.61 7.89 23.47
C LYS A 267 14.94 7.38 22.07
N LEU A 268 15.78 8.08 21.31
CA LEU A 268 16.21 7.66 19.97
C LEU A 268 16.96 6.33 19.99
N GLU A 269 17.80 6.10 21.00
CA GLU A 269 18.45 4.81 21.23
C GLU A 269 17.45 3.70 21.50
N SER A 270 16.46 3.94 22.37
CA SER A 270 15.40 2.98 22.64
C SER A 270 14.59 2.66 21.38
N GLU A 271 14.27 3.64 20.54
CA GLU A 271 13.56 3.40 19.27
C GLU A 271 14.43 2.57 18.31
N LEU A 272 15.71 2.92 18.13
CA LEU A 272 16.63 2.15 17.29
C LEU A 272 16.78 0.69 17.76
N GLU A 273 16.85 0.45 19.06
CA GLU A 273 16.92 -0.91 19.61
C GLU A 273 15.65 -1.70 19.32
N MET A 274 14.47 -1.10 19.59
CA MET A 274 13.19 -1.74 19.33
C MET A 274 13.02 -2.10 17.84
N GLU A 275 13.33 -1.17 16.95
CA GLU A 275 13.19 -1.38 15.51
C GLU A 275 14.19 -2.41 14.95
N ASN A 276 15.43 -2.45 15.45
CA ASN A 276 16.40 -3.48 15.06
C ASN A 276 16.01 -4.87 15.57
N GLU A 277 15.50 -4.99 16.80
CA GLU A 277 14.99 -6.26 17.33
C GLU A 277 13.78 -6.79 16.55
N MET A 278 12.97 -5.90 15.98
CA MET A 278 11.84 -6.24 15.11
C MET A 278 12.32 -6.68 13.71
N LYS A 279 13.25 -5.95 13.11
CA LYS A 279 13.87 -6.28 11.83
C LYS A 279 14.51 -7.68 11.81
N ASP A 280 15.18 -8.08 12.89
CA ASP A 280 15.80 -9.41 12.98
C ASP A 280 14.76 -10.55 13.05
N GLN A 281 13.50 -10.23 13.41
CA GLN A 281 12.39 -11.19 13.44
C GLN A 281 11.61 -11.22 12.12
N GLU A 282 11.51 -10.10 11.43
CA GLU A 282 10.84 -9.94 10.13
C GLU A 282 11.87 -9.99 9.00
N GLY A 283 12.24 -11.20 8.56
CA GLY A 283 13.07 -11.37 7.37
C GLY A 283 12.39 -10.78 6.11
N LEU A 284 13.17 -10.51 5.03
CA LEU A 284 12.61 -9.80 3.87
C LEU A 284 11.30 -10.45 3.36
N PRO A 285 10.32 -9.64 2.93
CA PRO A 285 9.08 -10.13 2.35
C PRO A 285 9.36 -11.17 1.25
N PRO A 286 8.60 -12.30 1.20
CA PRO A 286 8.81 -13.32 0.18
C PRO A 286 8.70 -12.78 -1.24
N SER A 287 7.75 -11.89 -1.49
CA SER A 287 7.55 -11.16 -2.76
C SER A 287 8.80 -10.42 -3.22
N VAL A 288 9.42 -9.65 -2.33
CA VAL A 288 10.65 -8.90 -2.60
C VAL A 288 11.81 -9.84 -2.91
N LYS A 289 11.97 -10.93 -2.16
CA LYS A 289 13.02 -11.93 -2.44
C LYS A 289 12.81 -12.60 -3.80
N ASP A 290 11.60 -13.09 -4.04
CA ASP A 290 11.26 -13.81 -5.27
C ASP A 290 11.44 -12.91 -6.50
N TYR A 291 11.09 -11.62 -6.39
CA TYR A 291 11.27 -10.65 -7.46
C TYR A 291 12.74 -10.22 -7.63
N LEU A 292 13.51 -10.09 -6.56
CA LEU A 292 14.95 -9.81 -6.68
C LEU A 292 15.72 -10.98 -7.30
N GLU A 293 15.29 -12.23 -7.07
CA GLU A 293 15.95 -13.43 -7.59
C GLU A 293 15.50 -13.78 -9.02
N ASN A 294 14.21 -13.63 -9.34
CA ASN A 294 13.61 -14.08 -10.61
C ASN A 294 13.11 -12.93 -11.50
N GLY A 295 13.10 -11.70 -10.98
CA GLY A 295 12.60 -10.54 -11.68
C GLY A 295 13.50 -10.10 -12.82
N PRO A 296 12.94 -9.44 -13.85
CA PRO A 296 13.70 -9.10 -15.04
C PRO A 296 14.44 -7.75 -14.94
N PHE A 297 14.29 -7.02 -13.83
CA PHE A 297 14.88 -5.70 -13.62
C PHE A 297 16.00 -5.74 -12.58
N GLU A 298 17.04 -4.94 -12.83
CA GLU A 298 18.06 -4.64 -11.84
C GLU A 298 17.61 -3.45 -10.98
N VAL A 299 17.61 -3.63 -9.66
CA VAL A 299 17.20 -2.61 -8.68
C VAL A 299 18.40 -1.73 -8.30
N ILE A 300 18.29 -0.44 -8.55
CA ILE A 300 19.26 0.58 -8.14
C ILE A 300 18.65 1.37 -6.98
N ASP A 301 19.11 1.05 -5.77
CA ASP A 301 18.69 1.69 -4.53
C ASP A 301 19.88 2.46 -3.94
N THR A 302 19.77 3.79 -3.93
CA THR A 302 20.79 4.67 -3.32
C THR A 302 20.32 5.06 -1.92
N PRO A 303 21.07 4.70 -0.86
CA PRO A 303 20.68 5.06 0.49
C PRO A 303 20.54 6.58 0.64
N GLY A 304 19.46 7.04 1.27
CA GLY A 304 19.19 8.45 1.59
C GLY A 304 18.56 9.23 0.45
N GLN A 305 18.19 8.54 -0.63
CA GLN A 305 17.29 9.05 -1.66
C GLN A 305 15.99 8.26 -1.57
N GLU A 306 14.86 8.96 -1.72
CA GLU A 306 13.54 8.33 -1.70
C GLU A 306 13.27 7.53 -2.98
N ASP A 307 13.81 7.99 -4.11
CA ASP A 307 13.65 7.34 -5.41
C ASP A 307 14.34 5.96 -5.45
N VAL A 308 13.65 5.00 -6.06
CA VAL A 308 14.19 3.70 -6.44
C VAL A 308 14.09 3.57 -7.95
N VAL A 309 15.18 3.13 -8.59
CA VAL A 309 15.24 3.01 -10.05
C VAL A 309 15.42 1.55 -10.43
N LEU A 310 14.48 1.01 -11.20
CA LEU A 310 14.59 -0.30 -11.83
C LEU A 310 15.07 -0.12 -13.26
N THR A 311 16.07 -0.89 -13.68
CA THR A 311 16.60 -0.82 -15.05
C THR A 311 16.59 -2.18 -15.73
N ARG A 312 16.26 -2.19 -17.02
CA ARG A 312 16.26 -3.40 -17.85
C ARG A 312 16.57 -3.04 -19.30
N GLN A 313 17.32 -3.92 -19.97
CA GLN A 313 17.46 -3.90 -21.42
C GLN A 313 16.49 -4.93 -22.03
N PHE A 314 15.68 -4.52 -23.01
CA PHE A 314 14.76 -5.40 -23.72
C PHE A 314 14.92 -5.20 -25.23
N GLY A 315 15.66 -6.09 -25.89
CA GLY A 315 15.99 -5.92 -27.32
C GLY A 315 16.82 -4.65 -27.55
N ASP A 316 16.31 -3.75 -28.40
CA ASP A 316 16.88 -2.43 -28.70
C ASP A 316 16.36 -1.31 -27.80
N GLU A 317 15.58 -1.66 -26.77
CA GLU A 317 14.93 -0.74 -25.86
C GLU A 317 15.60 -0.75 -24.49
N LYS A 318 15.75 0.43 -23.88
CA LYS A 318 16.19 0.61 -22.50
C LYS A 318 14.99 1.04 -21.67
N ILE A 319 14.64 0.23 -20.68
CA ILE A 319 13.50 0.46 -19.81
C ILE A 319 14.02 0.91 -18.45
N GLN A 320 13.45 1.99 -17.94
CA GLN A 320 13.71 2.52 -16.61
C GLN A 320 12.39 2.79 -15.91
N ILE A 321 12.18 2.18 -14.74
CA ILE A 321 11.00 2.42 -13.91
C ILE A 321 11.47 3.13 -12.65
N THR A 322 10.84 4.25 -12.32
CA THR A 322 11.14 5.01 -11.11
C THR A 322 9.89 5.07 -10.24
N PHE A 323 10.04 4.77 -8.96
CA PHE A 323 9.00 4.94 -7.94
C PHE A 323 9.64 5.55 -6.68
N SER A 324 8.84 6.23 -5.87
CA SER A 324 9.33 6.97 -4.69
C SER A 324 8.59 6.53 -3.43
N ILE A 325 9.29 6.60 -2.30
CA ILE A 325 8.69 6.33 -0.99
C ILE A 325 7.74 7.45 -0.56
N ALA A 326 7.89 8.66 -1.11
CA ALA A 326 7.03 9.80 -0.79
C ALA A 326 5.52 9.53 -1.03
N ASP A 327 5.19 8.53 -1.85
CA ASP A 327 3.81 8.13 -2.12
C ASP A 327 3.09 7.59 -0.87
N ILE A 328 3.81 6.98 0.09
CA ILE A 328 3.23 6.60 1.39
C ILE A 328 2.84 7.84 2.20
N ASN A 329 3.68 8.88 2.18
CA ASN A 329 3.51 10.05 3.02
C ASN A 329 2.39 10.99 2.54
N ASN A 330 2.14 11.04 1.23
CA ASN A 330 1.15 11.94 0.63
C ASN A 330 -0.32 11.60 0.96
N LEU A 331 -0.61 10.40 1.49
CA LEU A 331 -1.99 10.01 1.86
C LEU A 331 -2.44 10.54 3.22
N ASN A 332 -1.52 10.97 4.08
CA ASN A 332 -1.87 11.42 5.43
C ASN A 332 -2.44 12.85 5.47
N ASP A 333 -2.40 13.60 4.37
CA ASP A 333 -2.81 15.02 4.33
C ASP A 333 -4.27 15.25 3.87
N GLU A 334 -4.96 14.26 3.27
CA GLU A 334 -6.36 14.42 2.83
C GLU A 334 -7.42 14.07 3.89
N GLU A 335 -7.01 13.51 5.04
CA GLU A 335 -7.91 13.17 6.15
C GLU A 335 -8.02 14.28 7.22
N SER A 336 -7.57 15.50 6.88
CA SER A 336 -7.62 16.64 7.79
C SER A 336 -9.05 17.21 7.91
N TYR A 337 -9.70 16.82 9.02
CA TYR A 337 -10.86 17.44 9.68
C TYR A 337 -12.26 17.12 9.14
N GLU A 338 -12.72 15.90 9.36
CA GLU A 338 -14.14 15.73 9.72
C GLU A 338 -14.33 16.29 11.16
N ASP A 339 -14.94 17.46 11.26
CA ASP A 339 -15.26 18.14 12.52
C ASP A 339 -16.18 17.26 13.40
N PRO A 340 -15.72 16.81 14.59
CA PRO A 340 -16.53 15.99 15.50
C PRO A 340 -17.79 16.72 16.02
N ALA A 341 -17.94 18.02 15.77
CA ALA A 341 -19.10 18.80 16.19
C ALA A 341 -20.42 18.42 15.47
N MET A 342 -20.38 17.55 14.45
CA MET A 342 -21.58 17.09 13.72
C MET A 342 -22.16 15.76 14.24
N ALA A 343 -21.61 15.19 15.32
CA ALA A 343 -22.04 13.87 15.82
C ALA A 343 -23.24 13.89 16.79
N ASP A 344 -23.71 15.06 17.24
CA ASP A 344 -24.69 15.14 18.35
C ASP A 344 -26.12 15.58 17.94
N GLU A 345 -26.44 15.71 16.65
CA GLU A 345 -27.79 16.11 16.21
C GLU A 345 -28.46 15.16 15.20
N GLU A 346 -28.60 13.87 15.55
CA GLU A 346 -29.68 13.03 15.02
C GLU A 346 -30.48 12.34 16.15
N GLU A 347 -31.39 13.14 16.71
CA GLU A 347 -32.78 12.82 17.09
C GLU A 347 -33.12 11.49 17.78
N ASN A 348 -33.28 11.55 19.11
CA ASN A 348 -34.33 10.81 19.81
C ASN A 348 -35.68 11.55 19.67
N ILE A 349 -36.42 11.27 18.59
CA ILE A 349 -37.84 11.69 18.46
C ILE A 349 -38.70 10.46 18.17
N ASN A 350 -39.12 9.76 19.22
CA ASN A 350 -40.42 9.07 19.20
C ASN A 350 -41.05 8.90 20.60
N GLN A 351 -42.01 9.78 20.89
CA GLN A 351 -43.30 9.54 21.57
C GLN A 351 -43.36 8.94 23.00
N GLY A 352 -43.79 9.78 23.96
CA GLY A 352 -45.08 9.58 24.63
C GLY A 352 -45.19 8.67 25.87
N GLU A 353 -45.13 9.30 27.05
CA GLU A 353 -45.76 8.98 28.36
C GLU A 353 -45.93 7.51 28.84
N GLY A 354 -45.20 7.20 29.92
CA GLY A 354 -45.84 6.85 31.20
C GLY A 354 -46.01 5.36 31.57
N LYS A 355 -44.95 4.75 32.14
CA LYS A 355 -44.97 4.04 33.45
C LYS A 355 -43.63 3.35 33.72
N ASP A 356 -43.17 3.49 34.96
CA ASP A 356 -41.98 2.86 35.54
C ASP A 356 -41.85 1.38 35.19
N PHE A 357 -40.75 1.01 34.54
CA PHE A 357 -40.22 -0.35 34.60
C PHE A 357 -38.72 -0.28 34.91
N LYS A 358 -38.31 -0.86 36.04
CA LYS A 358 -36.90 -1.09 36.38
C LYS A 358 -36.36 -2.15 35.43
N VAL A 359 -35.51 -1.74 34.49
CA VAL A 359 -34.69 -2.64 33.68
C VAL A 359 -33.47 -3.07 34.52
N ALA A 360 -33.13 -4.36 34.46
CA ALA A 360 -32.03 -4.97 35.22
C ALA A 360 -30.65 -4.55 34.66
N PRO A 361 -29.55 -4.66 35.44
CA PRO A 361 -28.22 -4.14 35.10
C PRO A 361 -27.49 -4.78 33.91
N GLU A 362 -28.18 -5.58 33.10
CA GLU A 362 -27.62 -6.40 32.03
C GLU A 362 -27.91 -5.89 30.60
N ASP A 363 -28.63 -4.76 30.47
CA ASP A 363 -28.87 -4.05 29.19
C ASP A 363 -27.94 -2.84 28.96
N GLN A 364 -26.85 -2.73 29.72
CA GLN A 364 -25.81 -1.72 29.49
C GLN A 364 -24.88 -2.22 28.37
N ILE A 365 -25.34 -2.11 27.12
CA ILE A 365 -24.49 -2.25 25.94
C ILE A 365 -23.54 -1.06 25.96
N GLU A 366 -22.34 -1.30 26.47
CA GLU A 366 -21.20 -0.40 26.38
C GLU A 366 -21.05 0.01 24.92
N GLY A 367 -21.08 1.33 24.68
CA GLY A 367 -20.94 1.90 23.35
C GLY A 367 -19.65 1.39 22.71
N ASP A 368 -19.83 0.68 21.59
CA ASP A 368 -18.80 0.43 20.60
C ASP A 368 -18.29 1.78 20.08
N GLN A 369 -17.34 2.38 20.78
CA GLN A 369 -16.40 3.29 20.15
C GLN A 369 -15.51 2.43 19.26
N GLU A 370 -15.95 2.30 18.00
CA GLU A 370 -15.18 1.81 16.88
C GLU A 370 -13.85 2.56 16.85
N GLY A 371 -12.82 1.96 17.46
CA GLY A 371 -11.46 2.34 17.18
C GLY A 371 -11.20 1.97 15.73
N GLU A 372 -11.16 2.98 14.86
CA GLU A 372 -10.57 2.92 13.51
C GLU A 372 -9.15 2.36 13.61
N ALA A 373 -9.03 1.04 13.66
CA ALA A 373 -7.76 0.37 13.47
C ALA A 373 -7.55 0.30 11.96
N SER A 374 -6.91 1.36 11.46
CA SER A 374 -6.10 1.44 10.25
C SER A 374 -6.22 0.19 9.37
N GLU A 375 -7.08 0.32 8.36
CA GLU A 375 -6.99 -0.47 7.14
C GLU A 375 -5.49 -0.56 6.76
N GLU A 376 -4.98 -1.74 6.40
CA GLU A 376 -3.73 -1.79 5.64
C GLU A 376 -4.05 -1.11 4.30
N ARG A 377 -3.91 0.22 4.28
CA ARG A 377 -4.16 1.07 3.14
C ARG A 377 -3.19 0.59 2.06
N SER A 378 -3.69 -0.11 1.04
CA SER A 378 -2.94 -0.25 -0.20
C SER A 378 -2.85 1.16 -0.78
N TYR A 379 -1.72 1.81 -0.57
CA TYR A 379 -1.50 3.14 -1.10
C TYR A 379 -1.24 3.05 -2.60
N PRO A 380 -1.77 3.99 -3.41
CA PRO A 380 -1.46 4.05 -4.82
C PRO A 380 0.02 4.45 -4.97
N ALA A 381 0.85 3.51 -5.42
CA ALA A 381 2.26 3.78 -5.73
C ALA A 381 2.38 4.26 -7.18
N ARG A 382 2.92 5.46 -7.40
CA ARG A 382 3.10 6.03 -8.73
C ARG A 382 4.40 5.50 -9.33
N LEU A 383 4.29 4.98 -10.55
CA LEU A 383 5.41 4.57 -11.37
C LEU A 383 5.59 5.54 -12.54
N ASN A 384 6.84 5.94 -12.75
CA ASN A 384 7.27 6.64 -13.95
C ASN A 384 8.12 5.67 -14.80
N ILE A 385 7.53 5.17 -15.89
CA ILE A 385 8.09 4.14 -16.77
C ILE A 385 8.61 4.79 -18.05
N ILE A 386 9.92 4.79 -18.24
CA ILE A 386 10.58 5.35 -19.41
C ILE A 386 11.09 4.21 -20.30
N ILE A 387 10.65 4.19 -21.56
CA ILE A 387 11.10 3.25 -22.59
C ILE A 387 11.81 4.04 -23.67
N GLU A 388 13.14 3.96 -23.67
CA GLU A 388 14.01 4.65 -24.60
C GLU A 388 14.40 3.73 -25.75
N LYS A 389 14.32 4.24 -26.98
CA LYS A 389 14.78 3.55 -28.20
C LYS A 389 15.94 4.31 -28.82
N ALA A 390 17.01 3.59 -29.13
CA ALA A 390 18.21 4.20 -29.72
C ALA A 390 17.86 5.00 -31.00
N GLY A 391 18.03 6.32 -30.94
CA GLY A 391 17.78 7.24 -32.05
C GLY A 391 16.32 7.50 -32.42
N LYS A 392 15.35 6.99 -31.65
CA LYS A 392 13.90 7.17 -31.91
C LYS A 392 13.15 7.88 -30.78
N GLY A 393 13.87 8.40 -29.79
CA GLY A 393 13.30 9.09 -28.64
C GLY A 393 12.92 8.16 -27.48
N ALA A 394 12.02 8.61 -26.63
CA ALA A 394 11.56 7.89 -25.45
C ALA A 394 10.04 8.04 -25.26
N LEU A 395 9.42 6.94 -24.82
CA LEU A 395 8.06 6.93 -24.32
C LEU A 395 8.13 7.04 -22.80
N ASN A 396 7.42 7.99 -22.21
CA ASN A 396 7.25 8.08 -20.76
C ASN A 396 5.80 7.74 -20.41
N ILE A 397 5.61 6.81 -19.48
CA ILE A 397 4.30 6.33 -19.08
C ILE A 397 4.19 6.53 -17.58
N GLU A 398 3.20 7.30 -17.18
CA GLU A 398 2.80 7.46 -15.79
C GLU A 398 1.70 6.44 -15.50
N SER A 399 1.89 5.66 -14.45
CA SER A 399 0.96 4.60 -14.06
C SER A 399 0.89 4.51 -12.54
N ILE A 400 -0.23 4.01 -12.04
CA ILE A 400 -0.45 3.75 -10.62
C ILE A 400 -0.52 2.24 -10.41
N VAL A 401 0.11 1.79 -9.35
CA VAL A 401 -0.02 0.43 -8.84
C VAL A 401 -0.79 0.48 -7.52
N GLN A 402 -1.90 -0.26 -7.46
CA GLN A 402 -2.72 -0.39 -6.27
C GLN A 402 -3.38 -1.78 -6.25
N ASP A 403 -3.43 -2.43 -5.09
CA ASP A 403 -4.06 -3.75 -4.91
C ASP A 403 -3.53 -4.84 -5.86
N GLY A 404 -2.26 -4.76 -6.26
CA GLY A 404 -1.62 -5.69 -7.20
C GLY A 404 -2.06 -5.50 -8.66
N VAL A 405 -2.80 -4.42 -8.96
CA VAL A 405 -3.20 -4.02 -10.31
C VAL A 405 -2.35 -2.83 -10.75
N HIS A 406 -1.95 -2.83 -12.02
CA HIS A 406 -1.26 -1.72 -12.67
C HIS A 406 -2.24 -0.99 -13.61
N LEU A 407 -2.38 0.31 -13.45
CA LEU A 407 -3.27 1.18 -14.22
C LEU A 407 -2.46 2.29 -14.89
N ILE A 408 -2.64 2.49 -16.18
CA ILE A 408 -1.96 3.57 -16.93
C ILE A 408 -2.79 4.86 -16.81
N ASP A 409 -2.13 5.95 -16.41
CA ASP A 409 -2.76 7.27 -16.34
C ASP A 409 -2.45 8.10 -17.59
N ASN A 410 -1.16 8.28 -17.90
CA ASN A 410 -0.71 9.15 -18.97
C ASN A 410 0.42 8.52 -19.79
N VAL A 411 0.47 8.89 -21.08
CA VAL A 411 1.45 8.37 -22.03
C VAL A 411 2.02 9.53 -22.85
N TYR A 412 3.28 9.86 -22.60
CA TYR A 412 4.00 10.95 -23.24
C TYR A 412 5.03 10.40 -24.23
N HIS A 413 5.15 11.05 -25.38
CA HIS A 413 6.19 10.75 -26.35
C HIS A 413 7.15 11.92 -26.48
N TYR A 414 8.44 11.64 -26.28
CA TYR A 414 9.52 12.61 -26.47
C TYR A 414 10.41 12.18 -27.63
N ALA A 415 10.60 13.07 -28.61
CA ALA A 415 11.49 12.82 -29.73
C ALA A 415 12.97 12.71 -29.30
N ASP A 416 13.36 13.44 -28.25
CA ASP A 416 14.66 13.30 -27.59
C ASP A 416 14.48 12.66 -26.21
N ALA A 417 15.23 11.58 -25.98
CA ALA A 417 15.19 10.82 -24.72
C ALA A 417 15.66 11.65 -23.52
N SER A 418 16.43 12.73 -23.74
CA SER A 418 16.95 13.56 -22.67
C SER A 418 15.86 14.30 -21.86
N PHE A 419 14.66 14.50 -22.43
CA PHE A 419 13.52 15.09 -21.74
C PHE A 419 12.80 14.11 -20.81
N ALA A 420 12.80 12.82 -21.12
CA ALA A 420 12.22 11.79 -20.27
C ALA A 420 13.00 11.65 -18.95
N HIS A 421 14.34 11.74 -19.02
CA HIS A 421 15.26 11.62 -17.88
C HIS A 421 15.58 12.95 -17.17
N ALA A 422 14.81 14.00 -17.45
CA ALA A 422 15.08 15.34 -16.93
C ALA A 422 14.94 15.42 -15.40
N LYS A 423 16.04 15.73 -14.70
CA LYS A 423 16.05 16.06 -13.27
C LYS A 423 16.29 17.56 -13.00
N THR A 424 16.66 18.34 -14.02
CA THR A 424 16.93 19.77 -13.85
C THR A 424 15.63 20.58 -13.99
N PRO A 425 15.46 21.67 -13.22
CA PRO A 425 14.24 22.48 -13.26
C PRO A 425 13.88 23.01 -14.66
N GLU A 426 14.89 23.47 -15.41
CA GLU A 426 14.69 24.00 -16.77
C GLU A 426 14.16 22.93 -17.73
N LYS A 427 14.68 21.69 -17.62
CA LYS A 427 14.21 20.59 -18.48
C LYS A 427 12.84 20.08 -18.05
N LEU A 428 12.53 20.07 -16.75
CA LEU A 428 11.20 19.74 -16.25
C LEU A 428 10.15 20.75 -16.73
N GLN A 429 10.47 22.04 -16.74
CA GLN A 429 9.58 23.06 -17.30
C GLN A 429 9.34 22.85 -18.80
N SER A 430 10.40 22.60 -19.57
CA SER A 430 10.26 22.32 -21.00
C SER A 430 9.42 21.05 -21.28
N ARG A 431 9.45 20.08 -20.36
CA ARG A 431 8.61 18.87 -20.42
C ARG A 431 7.13 19.20 -20.25
N GLN A 432 6.79 20.14 -19.37
CA GLN A 432 5.41 20.57 -19.11
C GLN A 432 4.83 21.41 -20.26
N GLU A 433 5.68 22.09 -21.03
CA GLU A 433 5.28 22.84 -22.21
C GLU A 433 4.96 21.94 -23.42
N MET A 434 5.38 20.67 -23.38
CA MET A 434 5.12 19.69 -24.43
C MET A 434 3.73 19.07 -24.28
N TYR A 435 3.13 18.70 -25.41
CA TYR A 435 1.82 18.06 -25.42
C TYR A 435 1.85 16.71 -24.68
N ALA A 436 0.96 16.58 -23.69
CA ALA A 436 0.87 15.44 -22.79
C ALA A 436 0.24 14.17 -23.39
N GLY A 437 -0.36 14.29 -24.58
CA GLY A 437 -1.31 13.29 -25.07
C GLY A 437 -2.73 13.56 -24.55
N PRO A 438 -3.74 12.88 -25.10
CA PRO A 438 -5.08 12.86 -24.51
C PRO A 438 -5.07 12.04 -23.21
N PRO A 439 -6.07 12.22 -22.32
CA PRO A 439 -6.27 11.33 -21.18
C PRO A 439 -6.36 9.87 -21.66
N TYR A 440 -5.64 8.96 -20.99
CA TYR A 440 -5.57 7.55 -21.41
C TYR A 440 -6.95 6.89 -21.48
N SER A 441 -7.85 7.22 -20.55
CA SER A 441 -9.24 6.74 -20.51
C SER A 441 -10.09 7.12 -21.74
N ASN A 442 -9.70 8.15 -22.49
CA ASN A 442 -10.39 8.56 -23.71
C ASN A 442 -9.86 7.86 -24.97
N LEU A 443 -8.82 7.04 -24.87
CA LEU A 443 -8.31 6.25 -25.99
C LEU A 443 -9.28 5.10 -26.33
N ASP A 444 -9.23 4.60 -27.56
CA ASP A 444 -9.97 3.40 -27.96
C ASP A 444 -9.59 2.20 -27.05
N GLU A 445 -10.58 1.40 -26.64
CA GLU A 445 -10.39 0.28 -25.71
C GLU A 445 -9.38 -0.75 -26.24
N ASN A 446 -9.36 -1.01 -27.56
CA ASN A 446 -8.38 -1.94 -28.13
C ASN A 446 -6.97 -1.37 -28.07
N LEU A 447 -6.81 -0.06 -28.25
CA LEU A 447 -5.53 0.60 -28.11
C LEU A 447 -5.02 0.53 -26.66
N GLN A 448 -5.91 0.72 -25.69
CA GLN A 448 -5.58 0.58 -24.26
C GLN A 448 -5.08 -0.84 -23.96
N MET A 449 -5.84 -1.87 -24.35
CA MET A 449 -5.44 -3.29 -24.17
C MET A 449 -4.10 -3.61 -24.85
N MET A 450 -3.85 -3.07 -26.06
CA MET A 450 -2.57 -3.27 -26.74
C MET A 450 -1.40 -2.60 -26.03
N LEU A 451 -1.61 -1.45 -25.41
CA LEU A 451 -0.57 -0.74 -24.66
C LEU A 451 -0.24 -1.45 -23.34
N GLU A 452 -1.24 -1.96 -22.64
CA GLU A 452 -1.07 -2.79 -21.45
C GLU A 452 -0.28 -4.05 -21.78
N ARG A 453 -0.66 -4.77 -22.84
CA ARG A 453 0.09 -5.93 -23.32
C ARG A 453 1.54 -5.58 -23.70
N TYR A 454 1.74 -4.43 -24.33
CA TYR A 454 3.07 -3.94 -24.68
C TYR A 454 3.96 -3.76 -23.43
N LEU A 455 3.39 -3.28 -22.32
CA LEU A 455 4.06 -3.13 -21.03
C LEU A 455 4.29 -4.47 -20.32
N ASP A 456 3.30 -5.37 -20.35
CA ASP A 456 3.40 -6.72 -19.78
C ASP A 456 4.58 -7.51 -20.38
N GLU A 457 4.74 -7.48 -21.71
CA GLU A 457 5.85 -8.15 -22.40
C GLU A 457 7.23 -7.59 -21.99
N ARG A 458 7.26 -6.35 -21.51
CA ARG A 458 8.45 -5.64 -21.01
C ARG A 458 8.68 -5.83 -19.52
N GLY A 459 7.84 -6.61 -18.85
CA GLY A 459 7.95 -6.96 -17.44
C GLY A 459 7.23 -6.00 -16.48
N VAL A 460 6.46 -5.05 -17.00
CA VAL A 460 5.54 -4.22 -16.20
C VAL A 460 4.24 -5.00 -16.09
N ASN A 461 4.18 -5.88 -15.09
CA ASN A 461 3.09 -6.85 -14.93
C ASN A 461 2.62 -6.93 -13.46
N ALA A 462 1.67 -7.83 -13.18
CA ALA A 462 1.16 -8.04 -11.82
C ALA A 462 2.24 -8.39 -10.78
N ALA A 463 3.35 -9.02 -11.18
CA ALA A 463 4.45 -9.30 -10.25
C ALA A 463 5.18 -8.03 -9.83
N LEU A 464 5.40 -7.10 -10.76
CA LEU A 464 5.90 -5.75 -10.44
C LEU A 464 4.90 -5.00 -9.55
N ALA A 465 3.60 -5.12 -9.85
CA ALA A 465 2.54 -4.45 -9.09
C ALA A 465 2.46 -4.92 -7.61
N ILE A 466 2.85 -6.16 -7.32
CA ILE A 466 2.97 -6.66 -5.95
C ILE A 466 4.32 -6.27 -5.33
N PHE A 467 5.39 -6.33 -6.12
CA PHE A 467 6.74 -6.03 -5.65
C PHE A 467 6.92 -4.58 -5.19
N VAL A 468 6.36 -3.62 -5.92
CA VAL A 468 6.64 -2.19 -5.67
C VAL A 468 6.17 -1.74 -4.28
N PRO A 469 4.91 -1.95 -3.86
CA PRO A 469 4.48 -1.58 -2.51
C PRO A 469 5.33 -2.24 -1.42
N ASP A 470 5.54 -3.55 -1.51
CA ASP A 470 6.35 -4.29 -0.53
C ASP A 470 7.82 -3.81 -0.47
N TYR A 471 8.38 -3.37 -1.60
CA TYR A 471 9.73 -2.81 -1.65
C TYR A 471 9.79 -1.43 -1.01
N ILE A 472 8.79 -0.59 -1.25
CA ILE A 472 8.70 0.74 -0.65
C ILE A 472 8.61 0.61 0.87
N ASP A 473 7.74 -0.24 1.41
CA ASP A 473 7.63 -0.48 2.87
C ASP A 473 8.99 -0.91 3.47
N MET A 474 9.68 -1.84 2.80
CA MET A 474 11.00 -2.30 3.23
C MET A 474 12.04 -1.16 3.19
N LYS A 475 12.01 -0.32 2.16
CA LYS A 475 12.98 0.77 2.01
C LYS A 475 12.69 1.89 3.00
N GLU A 476 11.43 2.23 3.23
CA GLU A 476 11.02 3.23 4.23
C GLU A 476 11.53 2.85 5.62
N GLN A 477 11.35 1.60 6.03
CA GLN A 477 11.87 1.13 7.31
C GLN A 477 13.40 1.27 7.42
N LYS A 478 14.14 1.05 6.33
CA LYS A 478 15.62 1.22 6.32
C LYS A 478 16.03 2.69 6.39
N GLU A 479 15.35 3.56 5.65
CA GLU A 479 15.63 4.99 5.67
C GLU A 479 15.20 5.63 7.00
N TYR A 480 14.12 5.16 7.63
CA TYR A 480 13.71 5.57 8.97
C TYR A 480 14.79 5.25 10.02
N LEU A 481 15.31 4.02 10.03
CA LEU A 481 16.44 3.64 10.91
C LEU A 481 17.67 4.52 10.67
N ARG A 482 17.95 4.83 9.41
CA ARG A 482 19.06 5.71 9.05
C ARG A 482 18.82 7.13 9.53
N TRP A 483 17.60 7.65 9.38
CA TRP A 483 17.20 8.96 9.87
C TRP A 483 17.34 9.04 11.38
N LEU A 484 16.83 8.06 12.13
CA LEU A 484 17.00 7.98 13.59
C LEU A 484 18.47 8.01 13.99
N SER A 485 19.33 7.24 13.31
CA SER A 485 20.77 7.25 13.56
C SER A 485 21.40 8.62 13.29
N ASN A 486 21.08 9.24 12.14
CA ASN A 486 21.63 10.55 11.78
C ASN A 486 21.18 11.65 12.76
N VAL A 487 19.91 11.62 13.20
CA VAL A 487 19.37 12.57 14.18
C VAL A 487 20.02 12.38 15.54
N LYS A 488 20.17 11.13 15.99
CA LYS A 488 20.90 10.81 17.22
C LYS A 488 22.34 11.34 17.17
N ASP A 489 23.06 11.05 16.10
CA ASP A 489 24.45 11.49 15.92
C ASP A 489 24.56 13.02 15.88
N PHE A 490 23.56 13.70 15.32
CA PHE A 490 23.48 15.16 15.30
C PHE A 490 23.22 15.76 16.70
N VAL A 491 22.27 15.20 17.46
CA VAL A 491 21.94 15.68 18.82
C VAL A 491 23.09 15.39 19.80
N ALA A 492 23.85 14.33 19.57
CA ALA A 492 25.00 13.94 20.40
C ALA A 492 26.29 14.75 20.13
N ALA A 493 26.38 15.49 19.02
CA ALA A 493 27.58 16.22 18.59
C ALA A 493 27.74 17.60 19.25
#